data_AF-C5L580-F1
#
_entry.id   AF-C5L580-F1
#
_cell.length_a   1.000
_cell.length_b   1.000
_cell.length_c   1.000
_cell.angle_alpha   90.00
_cell.angle_beta   90.00
_cell.angle_gamma   90.00
#
_symmetry.space_group_name_H-M   'P 1'
#
loop_
_entity.id
_entity.type
_entity.pdbx_description
1 polymer ?
#
loop_
_entity_poly.entity_id
_entity_poly.type
_entity_poly.pdbx_seq_one_letter_code
_entity_poly.pdbx_strand_id
1 'polypeptide(L)'
;MAVNQMELSQVMAATLSSDYHIRRQAEEKLTQAESAGGVLTSSLLQLVANGNEQLPVRLASSIYFKNFIKSHWPESPDENGGISEENRNLIKSHLVDLMLSVPAPLMAQLRESIKIISDLDFPAGWPTLLPTLVQRLTSSGDLNDGVQFGALETAATVFDKYRYLVRSNEVLRELQYILKEFQEVHLALYRQTMQEIFSPALKDASQATKASKLAKLLVVELEIFYDLNVVDIPEYYEDNSATWFEGFLRLLEWQDAPAALKAVDEDTPGAIENLKAQVCRNVALYADKYQEQVEPYICGVVKSVWTLLVSTSPNGSNDQLVSAGIKLLSSAASTKWDKSPFEEANSLQAICEHVVLPNIKLRDSDVEDFFDNPTEYIRRDMESADQDTRRRAAMELVMWPELVNSSVGH
;
A
#
# COMPACT_ATOMS: atom_id res chain seq x y z
N MET A 1 -36.04 -12.70 -14.27
CA MET A 1 -35.65 -12.97 -15.67
C MET A 1 -34.14 -12.81 -15.73
N ALA A 2 -33.40 -13.78 -16.25
CA ALA A 2 -31.97 -13.60 -16.46
C ALA A 2 -31.77 -12.46 -17.46
N VAL A 3 -31.11 -11.38 -17.03
CA VAL A 3 -30.75 -10.30 -17.95
C VAL A 3 -29.80 -10.90 -18.98
N ASN A 4 -30.19 -10.90 -20.25
CA ASN A 4 -29.34 -11.39 -21.33
C ASN A 4 -28.04 -10.54 -21.34
N GLN A 5 -26.87 -11.13 -21.59
CA GLN A 5 -25.58 -10.42 -21.58
C GLN A 5 -25.60 -9.16 -22.48
N MET A 6 -26.29 -9.23 -23.62
CA MET A 6 -26.47 -8.08 -24.53
C MET A 6 -27.37 -7.00 -23.93
N GLU A 7 -28.41 -7.39 -23.19
CA GLU A 7 -29.29 -6.48 -22.49
C GLU A 7 -28.56 -5.82 -21.31
N LEU A 8 -27.74 -6.58 -20.57
CA LEU A 8 -26.93 -6.04 -19.48
C LEU A 8 -25.92 -5.03 -19.99
N SER A 9 -25.22 -5.32 -21.11
CA SER A 9 -24.31 -4.36 -21.75
C SER A 9 -25.03 -3.04 -22.10
N GLN A 10 -26.22 -3.11 -22.68
CA GLN A 10 -27.02 -1.92 -22.99
C GLN A 10 -27.45 -1.14 -21.75
N VAL A 11 -27.87 -1.84 -20.69
CA VAL A 11 -28.24 -1.21 -19.41
C VAL A 11 -27.01 -0.53 -18.79
N MET A 12 -25.86 -1.19 -18.79
CA MET A 12 -24.61 -0.62 -18.28
C MET A 12 -24.10 0.56 -19.12
N ALA A 13 -24.32 0.56 -20.44
CA ALA A 13 -24.04 1.73 -21.26
C ALA A 13 -24.99 2.90 -20.95
N ALA A 14 -26.26 2.60 -20.63
CA ALA A 14 -27.27 3.60 -20.29
C ALA A 14 -27.00 4.28 -18.93
N THR A 15 -26.34 3.61 -17.97
CA THR A 15 -25.93 4.26 -16.70
C THR A 15 -24.86 5.34 -16.91
N LEU A 16 -24.18 5.33 -18.06
CA LEU A 16 -23.17 6.33 -18.44
C LEU A 16 -23.73 7.48 -19.28
N SER A 17 -25.04 7.48 -19.58
CA SER A 17 -25.69 8.51 -20.39
C SER A 17 -25.60 9.89 -19.73
N SER A 18 -25.54 10.97 -20.51
CA SER A 18 -25.65 12.34 -19.97
C SER A 18 -27.08 12.68 -19.54
N ASP A 19 -28.09 11.97 -20.05
CA ASP A 19 -29.51 12.15 -19.72
C ASP A 19 -29.86 11.49 -18.38
N TYR A 20 -30.36 12.31 -17.44
CA TYR A 20 -30.79 11.87 -16.11
C TYR A 20 -31.87 10.79 -16.14
N HIS A 21 -32.86 10.89 -17.04
CA HIS A 21 -33.96 9.94 -17.09
C HIS A 21 -33.50 8.56 -17.58
N ILE A 22 -32.57 8.53 -18.55
CA ILE A 22 -31.98 7.29 -19.07
C ILE A 22 -31.12 6.62 -17.99
N ARG A 23 -30.27 7.38 -17.29
CA ARG A 23 -29.45 6.84 -16.19
C ARG A 23 -30.31 6.24 -15.09
N ARG A 24 -31.30 7.00 -14.61
CA ARG A 24 -32.19 6.55 -13.53
C ARG A 24 -32.96 5.28 -13.91
N GLN A 25 -33.48 5.21 -15.14
CA GLN A 25 -34.18 4.00 -15.60
C GLN A 25 -33.23 2.79 -15.66
N ALA A 26 -31.97 2.99 -16.06
CA ALA A 26 -30.98 1.93 -16.08
C ALA A 26 -30.63 1.44 -14.66
N GLU A 27 -30.45 2.36 -13.70
CA GLU A 27 -30.23 2.04 -12.29
C GLU A 27 -31.41 1.26 -11.70
N GLU A 28 -32.65 1.71 -11.93
CA GLU A 28 -33.86 1.00 -11.47
C GLU A 28 -33.95 -0.43 -12.03
N LYS A 29 -33.55 -0.64 -13.29
CA LYS A 29 -33.47 -1.98 -13.88
C LYS A 29 -32.39 -2.85 -13.23
N LEU A 30 -31.24 -2.27 -12.88
CA LEU A 30 -30.18 -2.99 -12.19
C LEU A 30 -30.63 -3.40 -10.79
N THR A 31 -31.24 -2.49 -10.01
CA THR A 31 -31.81 -2.81 -8.70
C THR A 31 -32.88 -3.90 -8.79
N GLN A 32 -33.72 -3.90 -9.82
CA GLN A 32 -34.67 -5.00 -10.06
C GLN A 32 -33.97 -6.32 -10.39
N ALA A 33 -32.82 -6.27 -11.07
CA ALA A 33 -32.02 -7.44 -11.38
C ALA A 33 -31.24 -7.98 -10.17
N GLU A 34 -31.03 -7.18 -9.11
CA GLU A 34 -30.36 -7.63 -7.87
C GLU A 34 -31.13 -8.77 -7.20
N SER A 35 -32.47 -8.79 -7.33
CA SER A 35 -33.27 -9.92 -6.83
C SER A 35 -32.99 -11.25 -7.55
N ALA A 36 -32.28 -11.21 -8.70
CA ALA A 36 -31.79 -12.40 -9.40
C ALA A 36 -30.42 -12.88 -8.90
N GLY A 37 -29.82 -12.20 -7.90
CA GLY A 37 -28.64 -12.62 -7.16
C GLY A 37 -27.47 -13.05 -8.06
N GLY A 38 -27.10 -14.32 -7.96
CA GLY A 38 -25.92 -14.90 -8.63
C GLY A 38 -25.87 -14.84 -10.16
N VAL A 39 -27.04 -14.76 -10.80
CA VAL A 39 -27.09 -14.61 -12.26
C VAL A 39 -26.58 -13.23 -12.67
N LEU A 40 -26.81 -12.21 -11.85
CA LEU A 40 -26.32 -10.86 -12.10
C LEU A 40 -24.80 -10.79 -11.90
N THR A 41 -24.27 -11.35 -10.81
CA THR A 41 -22.83 -11.29 -10.52
C THR A 41 -21.99 -12.01 -11.57
N SER A 42 -22.41 -13.22 -11.98
CA SER A 42 -21.74 -13.94 -13.08
C SER A 42 -21.80 -13.19 -14.41
N SER A 43 -22.95 -12.58 -14.74
CA SER A 43 -23.10 -11.78 -15.97
C SER A 43 -22.25 -10.51 -15.95
N LEU A 44 -22.12 -9.84 -14.79
CA LEU A 44 -21.23 -8.68 -14.62
C LEU A 44 -19.77 -9.08 -14.82
N LEU A 45 -19.31 -10.19 -14.22
CA LEU A 45 -17.94 -10.66 -14.40
C LEU A 45 -17.65 -11.06 -15.86
N GLN A 46 -18.61 -11.70 -16.55
CA GLN A 46 -18.48 -11.99 -17.99
C GLN A 46 -18.39 -10.71 -18.83
N LEU A 47 -19.14 -9.66 -18.49
CA LEU A 47 -19.07 -8.38 -19.18
C LEU A 47 -17.72 -7.69 -18.94
N VAL A 48 -17.19 -7.74 -17.71
CA VAL A 48 -15.85 -7.26 -17.35
C VAL A 48 -14.77 -8.01 -18.15
N ALA A 49 -14.92 -9.33 -18.32
CA ALA A 49 -14.02 -10.19 -19.07
C ALA A 49 -14.06 -9.96 -20.60
N ASN A 50 -15.17 -9.41 -21.12
CA ASN A 50 -15.36 -9.28 -22.57
C ASN A 50 -14.45 -8.21 -23.18
N GLY A 51 -13.32 -8.63 -23.76
CA GLY A 51 -12.36 -7.75 -24.42
C GLY A 51 -12.91 -6.98 -25.64
N ASN A 52 -14.03 -7.40 -26.22
CA ASN A 52 -14.68 -6.72 -27.34
C ASN A 52 -15.63 -5.60 -26.91
N GLU A 53 -15.94 -5.50 -25.61
CA GLU A 53 -16.82 -4.46 -25.07
C GLU A 53 -16.05 -3.16 -24.78
N GLN A 54 -16.76 -2.03 -24.81
CA GLN A 54 -16.16 -0.72 -24.55
C GLN A 54 -15.64 -0.62 -23.10
N LEU A 55 -14.42 -0.10 -22.94
CA LEU A 55 -13.78 0.05 -21.63
C LEU A 55 -14.66 0.77 -20.58
N PRO A 56 -15.38 1.88 -20.91
CA PRO A 56 -16.27 2.53 -19.94
C PRO A 56 -17.38 1.61 -19.43
N VAL A 57 -17.97 0.79 -20.30
CA VAL A 57 -19.03 -0.16 -19.93
C VAL A 57 -18.45 -1.24 -19.00
N ARG A 58 -17.30 -1.82 -19.35
CA ARG A 58 -16.62 -2.82 -18.53
C ARG A 58 -16.22 -2.27 -17.15
N LEU A 59 -15.75 -1.03 -17.11
CA LEU A 59 -15.41 -0.34 -15.85
C LEU A 59 -16.66 -0.07 -15.01
N ALA A 60 -17.75 0.40 -15.62
CA ALA A 60 -19.02 0.57 -14.91
C ALA A 60 -19.50 -0.77 -14.31
N SER A 61 -19.33 -1.88 -15.05
CA SER A 61 -19.70 -3.21 -14.57
C SER A 61 -18.85 -3.68 -13.41
N SER A 62 -17.53 -3.41 -13.40
CA SER A 62 -16.68 -3.78 -12.27
C SER A 62 -16.96 -2.91 -11.03
N ILE A 63 -17.28 -1.63 -11.21
CA ILE A 63 -17.72 -0.75 -10.11
C ILE A 63 -19.04 -1.24 -9.52
N TYR A 64 -20.02 -1.56 -10.37
CA TYR A 64 -21.30 -2.10 -9.91
C TYR A 64 -21.11 -3.42 -9.17
N PHE A 65 -20.32 -4.34 -9.74
CA PHE A 65 -19.98 -5.62 -9.10
C PHE A 65 -19.37 -5.40 -7.71
N LYS A 66 -18.37 -4.52 -7.57
CA LYS A 66 -17.77 -4.19 -6.28
C LYS A 66 -18.82 -3.68 -5.27
N ASN A 67 -19.66 -2.74 -5.69
CA ASN A 67 -20.70 -2.19 -4.81
C ASN A 67 -21.72 -3.26 -4.40
N PHE A 68 -22.09 -4.14 -5.34
CA PHE A 68 -22.98 -5.26 -5.06
C PHE A 68 -22.37 -6.23 -4.04
N ILE A 69 -21.10 -6.60 -4.18
CA ILE A 69 -20.36 -7.42 -3.22
C ILE A 69 -20.33 -6.73 -1.85
N LYS A 70 -20.01 -5.44 -1.80
CA LYS A 70 -19.99 -4.66 -0.55
C LYS A 70 -21.31 -4.72 0.21
N SER A 71 -22.43 -4.66 -0.51
CA SER A 71 -23.77 -4.65 0.10
C SER A 71 -24.33 -6.03 0.41
N HIS A 72 -24.01 -7.07 -0.37
CA HIS A 72 -24.71 -8.36 -0.30
C HIS A 72 -23.83 -9.53 0.19
N TRP A 73 -22.50 -9.35 0.28
CA TRP A 73 -21.60 -10.38 0.80
C TRP A 73 -21.67 -10.57 2.32
N PRO A 74 -21.80 -9.51 3.15
CA PRO A 74 -21.97 -9.68 4.59
C PRO A 74 -23.33 -10.29 4.98
N GLU A 75 -24.32 -10.18 4.08
CA GLU A 75 -25.70 -10.55 4.35
C GLU A 75 -25.94 -12.07 4.25
N SER A 76 -26.81 -12.58 5.12
CA SER A 76 -27.28 -13.97 5.05
C SER A 76 -28.18 -14.16 3.83
N PRO A 77 -27.97 -15.20 3.00
CA PRO A 77 -28.86 -15.53 1.88
C PRO A 77 -30.31 -15.75 2.31
N ASP A 78 -30.51 -16.32 3.51
CA ASP A 78 -31.82 -16.75 3.99
C ASP A 78 -32.63 -15.62 4.66
N GLU A 79 -31.96 -14.59 5.18
CA GLU A 79 -32.61 -13.54 5.98
C GLU A 79 -32.74 -12.21 5.22
N ASN A 80 -31.68 -11.79 4.51
CA ASN A 80 -31.58 -10.44 3.95
C ASN A 80 -31.29 -10.43 2.43
N GLY A 81 -31.47 -11.57 1.75
CA GLY A 81 -31.24 -11.68 0.31
C GLY A 81 -29.76 -11.63 -0.09
N GLY A 82 -28.87 -12.08 0.80
CA GLY A 82 -27.44 -12.21 0.53
C GLY A 82 -27.10 -13.20 -0.60
N ILE A 83 -25.82 -13.22 -0.99
CA ILE A 83 -25.34 -14.06 -2.10
C ILE A 83 -25.28 -15.53 -1.66
N SER A 84 -25.95 -16.43 -2.39
CA SER A 84 -25.94 -17.87 -2.08
C SER A 84 -24.54 -18.49 -2.12
N GLU A 85 -24.31 -19.51 -1.31
CA GLU A 85 -23.01 -20.21 -1.18
C GLU A 85 -22.47 -20.73 -2.53
N GLU A 86 -23.33 -21.25 -3.39
CA GLU A 86 -22.94 -21.70 -4.75
C GLU A 86 -22.31 -20.56 -5.56
N ASN A 87 -22.93 -19.38 -5.52
CA ASN A 87 -22.45 -18.20 -6.24
C ASN A 87 -21.22 -17.59 -5.57
N ARG A 88 -21.12 -17.60 -4.25
CA ARG A 88 -19.91 -17.19 -3.53
C ARG A 88 -18.72 -18.02 -3.98
N ASN A 89 -18.87 -19.34 -4.06
CA ASN A 89 -17.82 -20.25 -4.51
C ASN A 89 -17.44 -20.04 -5.98
N LEU A 90 -18.41 -19.77 -6.86
CA LEU A 90 -18.15 -19.45 -8.26
C LEU A 90 -17.39 -18.13 -8.42
N ILE A 91 -17.74 -17.11 -7.65
CA ILE A 91 -17.02 -15.83 -7.65
C ILE A 91 -15.58 -16.06 -7.18
N LYS A 92 -15.40 -16.72 -6.03
CA LYS A 92 -14.08 -17.04 -5.46
C LYS A 92 -13.17 -17.81 -6.42
N SER A 93 -13.71 -18.72 -7.23
CA SER A 93 -12.92 -19.55 -8.14
C SER A 93 -12.44 -18.83 -9.40
N HIS A 94 -13.07 -17.72 -9.80
CA HIS A 94 -12.73 -17.01 -11.05
C HIS A 94 -12.19 -15.60 -10.82
N LEU A 95 -12.47 -14.97 -9.67
CA LEU A 95 -12.23 -13.54 -9.47
C LEU A 95 -10.74 -13.17 -9.56
N VAL A 96 -9.85 -13.98 -8.99
CA VAL A 96 -8.40 -13.73 -9.02
C VAL A 96 -7.86 -13.79 -10.46
N ASP A 97 -8.21 -14.83 -11.21
CA ASP A 97 -7.76 -15.00 -12.60
C ASP A 97 -8.32 -13.91 -13.52
N LEU A 98 -9.59 -13.52 -13.32
CA LEU A 98 -10.15 -12.39 -14.05
C LEU A 98 -9.41 -11.09 -13.74
N MET A 99 -9.17 -10.80 -12.46
CA MET A 99 -8.45 -9.60 -12.02
C MET A 99 -7.07 -9.49 -12.68
N LEU A 100 -6.35 -10.59 -12.81
CA LEU A 100 -5.02 -10.63 -13.44
C LEU A 100 -5.05 -10.54 -14.98
N SER A 101 -6.19 -10.77 -15.62
CA SER A 101 -6.32 -10.76 -17.09
C SER A 101 -6.88 -9.45 -17.68
N VAL A 102 -7.34 -8.53 -16.84
CA VAL A 102 -7.98 -7.28 -17.28
C VAL A 102 -7.02 -6.07 -17.18
N PRO A 103 -7.28 -4.97 -17.93
CA PRO A 103 -6.49 -3.74 -17.83
C PRO A 103 -6.53 -3.09 -16.43
N ALA A 104 -5.51 -2.28 -16.12
CA ALA A 104 -5.29 -1.69 -14.79
C ALA A 104 -6.53 -1.03 -14.12
N PRO A 105 -7.37 -0.23 -14.82
CA PRO A 105 -8.55 0.36 -14.17
C PRO A 105 -9.57 -0.66 -13.69
N LEU A 106 -9.74 -1.78 -14.41
CA LEU A 106 -10.66 -2.85 -14.05
C LEU A 106 -10.06 -3.72 -12.95
N MET A 107 -8.75 -4.01 -13.07
CA MET A 107 -7.97 -4.74 -12.08
C MET A 107 -8.11 -4.10 -10.69
N ALA A 108 -7.99 -2.78 -10.59
CA ALA A 108 -8.15 -2.05 -9.34
C ALA A 108 -9.53 -2.24 -8.69
N GLN A 109 -10.62 -2.23 -9.47
CA GLN A 109 -11.96 -2.45 -8.94
C GLN A 109 -12.19 -3.90 -8.48
N LEU A 110 -11.63 -4.87 -9.23
CA LEU A 110 -11.71 -6.28 -8.85
C LEU A 110 -10.85 -6.60 -7.62
N ARG A 111 -9.68 -5.97 -7.47
CA ARG A 111 -8.85 -6.07 -6.26
C ARG A 111 -9.59 -5.58 -5.02
N GLU A 112 -10.28 -4.45 -5.11
CA GLU A 112 -11.12 -3.96 -4.02
C GLU A 112 -12.27 -4.92 -3.70
N SER A 113 -12.83 -5.59 -4.72
CA SER A 113 -13.83 -6.64 -4.50
C SER A 113 -13.22 -7.85 -3.78
N ILE A 114 -11.98 -8.24 -4.12
CA ILE A 114 -11.23 -9.30 -3.42
C ILE A 114 -11.02 -8.90 -1.95
N LYS A 115 -10.62 -7.63 -1.69
CA LYS A 115 -10.43 -7.10 -0.33
C LYS A 115 -11.67 -7.31 0.54
N ILE A 116 -12.82 -6.83 0.06
CA ILE A 116 -14.10 -6.94 0.77
C ILE A 116 -14.43 -8.40 1.10
N ILE A 117 -14.23 -9.31 0.15
CA ILE A 117 -14.51 -10.73 0.35
C ILE A 117 -13.48 -11.33 1.33
N SER A 118 -12.19 -10.98 1.21
CA SER A 118 -11.15 -11.52 2.07
C SER A 118 -11.25 -11.05 3.52
N ASP A 119 -11.77 -9.84 3.77
CA ASP A 119 -11.96 -9.36 5.13
C ASP A 119 -12.95 -10.21 5.93
N LEU A 120 -13.88 -10.88 5.25
CA LEU A 120 -14.91 -11.72 5.85
C LEU A 120 -14.58 -13.21 5.78
N ASP A 121 -14.02 -13.66 4.65
CA ASP A 121 -13.92 -15.08 4.35
C ASP A 121 -12.49 -15.61 4.43
N PHE A 122 -11.45 -14.77 4.43
CA PHE A 122 -10.07 -15.27 4.52
C PHE A 122 -9.67 -15.51 5.98
N PRO A 123 -9.05 -16.67 6.33
CA PRO A 123 -8.63 -17.75 5.42
C PRO A 123 -9.65 -18.89 5.32
N ALA A 124 -10.48 -19.12 6.33
CA ALA A 124 -11.28 -20.34 6.46
C ALA A 124 -12.40 -20.47 5.41
N GLY A 125 -13.05 -19.37 5.07
CA GLY A 125 -14.08 -19.28 4.02
C GLY A 125 -13.52 -19.14 2.60
N TRP A 126 -12.22 -18.87 2.43
CA TRP A 126 -11.56 -18.80 1.11
C TRP A 126 -10.14 -19.40 1.12
N PRO A 127 -10.01 -20.71 1.38
CA PRO A 127 -8.70 -21.37 1.57
C PRO A 127 -7.85 -21.44 0.30
N THR A 128 -8.44 -21.21 -0.88
CA THR A 128 -7.74 -21.23 -2.17
C THR A 128 -7.13 -19.89 -2.55
N LEU A 129 -7.44 -18.80 -1.86
CA LEU A 129 -6.97 -17.45 -2.22
C LEU A 129 -5.44 -17.37 -2.19
N LEU A 130 -4.83 -17.63 -1.04
CA LEU A 130 -3.39 -17.51 -0.87
C LEU A 130 -2.59 -18.49 -1.75
N PRO A 131 -2.94 -19.79 -1.83
CA PRO A 131 -2.27 -20.71 -2.76
C PRO A 131 -2.34 -20.26 -4.22
N THR A 132 -3.47 -19.69 -4.66
CA THR A 132 -3.61 -19.15 -6.02
C THR A 132 -2.68 -17.96 -6.23
N LEU A 133 -2.63 -17.02 -5.28
CA LEU A 133 -1.72 -15.86 -5.35
C LEU A 133 -0.25 -16.31 -5.38
N VAL A 134 0.15 -17.24 -4.51
CA VAL A 134 1.51 -17.81 -4.48
C VAL A 134 1.85 -18.50 -5.80
N GLN A 135 0.92 -19.27 -6.37
CA GLN A 135 1.12 -19.89 -7.68
C GLN A 135 1.33 -18.85 -8.77
N ARG A 136 0.54 -17.76 -8.79
CA ARG A 136 0.69 -16.68 -9.77
C ARG A 136 2.00 -15.92 -9.59
N LEU A 137 2.41 -15.69 -8.34
CA LEU A 137 3.69 -15.06 -8.00
C LEU A 137 4.91 -15.87 -8.43
N THR A 138 4.80 -17.19 -8.46
CA THR A 138 5.90 -18.12 -8.80
C THR A 138 5.81 -18.64 -10.24
N SER A 139 4.76 -18.28 -10.99
CA SER A 139 4.49 -18.81 -12.33
C SER A 139 5.42 -18.26 -13.43
N SER A 140 6.01 -17.08 -13.22
CA SER A 140 6.93 -16.42 -14.14
C SER A 140 8.24 -16.09 -13.44
N GLY A 141 9.36 -16.29 -14.13
CA GLY A 141 10.66 -15.77 -13.70
C GLY A 141 10.93 -14.33 -14.13
N ASP A 142 10.04 -13.73 -14.94
CA ASP A 142 10.17 -12.35 -15.42
C ASP A 142 9.34 -11.40 -14.56
N LEU A 143 10.02 -10.62 -13.72
CA LEU A 143 9.44 -9.57 -12.87
C LEU A 143 8.74 -8.45 -13.65
N ASN A 144 8.86 -8.42 -14.97
CA ASN A 144 8.17 -7.47 -15.84
C ASN A 144 6.74 -7.91 -16.21
N ASP A 145 6.35 -9.14 -15.88
CA ASP A 145 5.00 -9.67 -16.09
C ASP A 145 3.98 -8.96 -15.18
N GLY A 146 2.89 -8.48 -15.77
CA GLY A 146 1.80 -7.82 -15.03
C GLY A 146 1.07 -8.77 -14.09
N VAL A 147 1.13 -10.08 -14.33
CA VAL A 147 0.48 -11.10 -13.50
C VAL A 147 1.13 -11.18 -12.11
N GLN A 148 2.47 -11.21 -12.05
CA GLN A 148 3.19 -11.31 -10.78
C GLN A 148 2.97 -10.05 -9.93
N PHE A 149 3.08 -8.87 -10.53
CA PHE A 149 2.80 -7.61 -9.85
C PHE A 149 1.35 -7.54 -9.33
N GLY A 150 0.37 -7.89 -10.17
CA GLY A 150 -1.04 -7.89 -9.76
C GLY A 150 -1.34 -8.89 -8.63
N ALA A 151 -0.68 -10.05 -8.62
CA ALA A 151 -0.80 -11.03 -7.55
C ALA A 151 -0.19 -10.49 -6.24
N LEU A 152 0.97 -9.84 -6.30
CA LEU A 152 1.62 -9.26 -5.12
C LEU A 152 0.79 -8.13 -4.51
N GLU A 153 0.31 -7.20 -5.34
CA GLU A 153 -0.54 -6.11 -4.87
C GLU A 153 -1.84 -6.63 -4.23
N THR A 154 -2.36 -7.75 -4.74
CA THR A 154 -3.55 -8.39 -4.14
C THR A 154 -3.21 -9.03 -2.80
N ALA A 155 -2.05 -9.69 -2.68
CA ALA A 155 -1.58 -10.19 -1.39
C ALA A 155 -1.41 -9.06 -0.37
N ALA A 156 -0.75 -7.94 -0.75
CA ALA A 156 -0.63 -6.75 0.09
C ALA A 156 -2.00 -6.22 0.54
N THR A 157 -2.97 -6.17 -0.37
CA THR A 157 -4.34 -5.71 -0.04
C THR A 157 -5.03 -6.63 0.97
N VAL A 158 -4.78 -7.94 0.92
CA VAL A 158 -5.34 -8.92 1.89
C VAL A 158 -4.63 -8.80 3.25
N PHE A 159 -3.34 -8.46 3.25
CA PHE A 159 -2.52 -8.38 4.47
C PHE A 159 -2.60 -7.03 5.18
N ASP A 160 -3.02 -5.95 4.49
CA ASP A 160 -3.05 -4.59 5.05
C ASP A 160 -3.88 -4.48 6.34
N LYS A 161 -4.88 -5.35 6.52
CA LYS A 161 -5.73 -5.38 7.72
C LYS A 161 -4.93 -5.60 9.00
N TYR A 162 -3.80 -6.32 8.94
CA TYR A 162 -2.98 -6.58 10.13
C TYR A 162 -2.33 -5.32 10.71
N ARG A 163 -2.23 -4.22 9.94
CA ARG A 163 -1.78 -2.91 10.46
C ARG A 163 -2.68 -2.39 11.59
N TYR A 164 -3.95 -2.76 11.56
CA TYR A 164 -4.99 -2.21 12.45
C TYR A 164 -5.52 -3.22 13.46
N LEU A 165 -5.14 -4.51 13.31
CA LEU A 165 -5.61 -5.56 14.19
C LEU A 165 -4.75 -5.67 15.46
N VAL A 166 -5.43 -5.88 16.59
CA VAL A 166 -4.76 -6.17 17.86
C VAL A 166 -4.36 -7.65 17.89
N ARG A 167 -3.18 -7.93 18.47
CA ARG A 167 -2.71 -9.30 18.69
C ARG A 167 -3.76 -10.16 19.39
N SER A 168 -4.16 -11.25 18.76
CA SER A 168 -5.08 -12.25 19.31
C SER A 168 -4.71 -13.65 18.81
N ASN A 169 -5.21 -14.71 19.46
CA ASN A 169 -4.97 -16.09 19.00
C ASN A 169 -5.54 -16.36 17.60
N GLU A 170 -6.59 -15.65 17.21
CA GLU A 170 -7.19 -15.75 15.88
C GLU A 170 -6.26 -15.13 14.83
N VAL A 171 -5.80 -13.89 15.08
CA VAL A 171 -4.84 -13.19 14.21
C VAL A 171 -3.54 -13.98 14.07
N LEU A 172 -3.00 -14.50 15.18
CA LEU A 172 -1.76 -15.28 15.14
C LEU A 172 -1.91 -16.60 14.36
N ARG A 173 -3.07 -17.26 14.44
CA ARG A 173 -3.34 -18.49 13.67
C ARG A 173 -3.42 -18.19 12.17
N GLU A 174 -4.07 -17.09 11.81
CA GLU A 174 -4.17 -16.65 10.42
C GLU A 174 -2.80 -16.24 9.85
N LEU A 175 -2.02 -15.46 10.61
CA LEU A 175 -0.64 -15.13 10.25
C LEU A 175 0.22 -16.38 10.10
N GLN A 176 0.10 -17.36 11.00
CA GLN A 176 0.84 -18.62 10.89
C GLN A 176 0.51 -19.38 9.59
N TYR A 177 -0.76 -19.37 9.17
CA TYR A 177 -1.15 -19.92 7.87
C TYR A 177 -0.51 -19.15 6.71
N ILE A 178 -0.54 -17.80 6.74
CA ILE A 178 0.09 -16.97 5.72
C ILE A 178 1.58 -17.25 5.62
N LEU A 179 2.27 -17.21 6.76
CA LEU A 179 3.72 -17.37 6.85
C LEU A 179 4.16 -18.71 6.26
N LYS A 180 3.45 -19.79 6.59
CA LYS A 180 3.75 -21.13 6.06
C LYS A 180 3.74 -21.19 4.52
N GLU A 181 2.82 -20.48 3.87
CA GLU A 181 2.66 -20.54 2.41
C GLU A 181 3.43 -19.43 1.67
N PHE A 182 3.72 -18.30 2.33
CA PHE A 182 4.15 -17.08 1.67
C PHE A 182 5.58 -16.61 2.02
N GLN A 183 6.10 -16.89 3.22
CA GLN A 183 7.31 -16.22 3.72
C GLN A 183 8.56 -16.47 2.87
N GLU A 184 8.76 -17.71 2.40
CA GLU A 184 9.92 -18.06 1.55
C GLU A 184 9.80 -17.43 0.17
N VAL A 185 8.58 -17.41 -0.39
CA VAL A 185 8.28 -16.80 -1.68
C VAL A 185 8.53 -15.30 -1.62
N HIS A 186 8.11 -14.65 -0.54
CA HIS A 186 8.32 -13.23 -0.34
C HIS A 186 9.81 -12.87 -0.30
N LEU A 187 10.61 -13.60 0.49
CA LEU A 187 12.04 -13.33 0.61
C LEU A 187 12.79 -13.64 -0.69
N ALA A 188 12.42 -14.71 -1.41
CA ALA A 188 12.99 -15.02 -2.71
C ALA A 188 12.70 -13.92 -3.73
N LEU A 189 11.45 -13.43 -3.77
CA LEU A 189 11.05 -12.33 -4.65
C LEU A 189 11.81 -11.05 -4.31
N TYR A 190 11.88 -10.68 -3.03
CA TYR A 190 12.65 -9.51 -2.58
C TYR A 190 14.11 -9.57 -3.01
N ARG A 191 14.77 -10.73 -2.84
CA ARG A 191 16.17 -10.91 -3.27
C ARG A 191 16.31 -10.71 -4.79
N GLN A 192 15.38 -11.25 -5.58
CA GLN A 192 15.38 -11.09 -7.03
C GLN A 192 15.15 -9.62 -7.43
N THR A 193 14.13 -8.97 -6.88
CA THR A 193 13.79 -7.58 -7.15
C THR A 193 14.95 -6.65 -6.78
N MET A 194 15.57 -6.85 -5.61
CA MET A 194 16.77 -6.12 -5.18
C MET A 194 17.97 -6.36 -6.10
N GLN A 195 18.17 -7.57 -6.61
CA GLN A 195 19.25 -7.83 -7.57
C GLN A 195 19.00 -7.10 -8.89
N GLU A 196 17.78 -7.15 -9.42
CA GLU A 196 17.44 -6.54 -10.70
C GLU A 196 17.42 -5.01 -10.64
N ILE A 197 16.85 -4.41 -9.59
CA ILE A 197 16.66 -2.96 -9.48
C ILE A 197 18.00 -2.19 -9.41
N PHE A 198 19.03 -2.81 -8.85
CA PHE A 198 20.37 -2.26 -8.79
C PHE A 198 21.28 -2.70 -9.96
N SER A 199 20.73 -3.41 -10.95
CA SER A 199 21.49 -3.78 -12.14
C SER A 199 21.92 -2.52 -12.91
N PRO A 200 23.19 -2.42 -13.34
CA PRO A 200 23.66 -1.29 -14.14
C PRO A 200 22.86 -1.06 -15.43
N ALA A 201 22.22 -2.11 -15.96
CA ALA A 201 21.40 -2.04 -17.16
C ALA A 201 20.18 -1.12 -17.00
N LEU A 202 19.64 -0.96 -15.78
CA LEU A 202 18.46 -0.12 -15.53
C LEU A 202 18.75 1.38 -15.56
N LYS A 203 20.02 1.78 -15.67
CA LYS A 203 20.40 3.19 -15.87
C LYS A 203 20.15 3.67 -17.31
N ASP A 204 20.01 2.75 -18.26
CA ASP A 204 19.64 3.09 -19.63
C ASP A 204 18.18 3.57 -19.68
N ALA A 205 17.95 4.69 -20.38
CA ALA A 205 16.61 5.23 -20.64
C ALA A 205 15.70 4.21 -21.33
N SER A 206 16.26 3.28 -22.12
CA SER A 206 15.50 2.18 -22.73
C SER A 206 14.82 1.26 -21.71
N GLN A 207 15.33 1.21 -20.47
CA GLN A 207 14.84 0.37 -19.38
C GLN A 207 13.95 1.12 -18.37
N ALA A 208 13.60 2.38 -18.64
CA ALA A 208 12.82 3.22 -17.73
C ALA A 208 11.51 2.56 -17.25
N THR A 209 10.77 1.92 -18.17
CA THR A 209 9.52 1.21 -17.84
C THR A 209 9.76 0.02 -16.91
N LYS A 210 10.83 -0.75 -17.16
CA LYS A 210 11.21 -1.90 -16.31
C LYS A 210 11.63 -1.41 -14.92
N ALA A 211 12.46 -0.37 -14.85
CA ALA A 211 12.87 0.23 -13.59
C ALA A 211 11.67 0.71 -12.76
N SER A 212 10.71 1.41 -13.38
CA SER A 212 9.51 1.89 -12.70
C SER A 212 8.65 0.75 -12.15
N LYS A 213 8.48 -0.34 -12.91
CA LYS A 213 7.75 -1.53 -12.45
C LYS A 213 8.45 -2.22 -11.28
N LEU A 214 9.76 -2.45 -11.38
CA LEU A 214 10.55 -3.07 -10.30
C LEU A 214 10.51 -2.24 -9.01
N ALA A 215 10.60 -0.91 -9.13
CA ALA A 215 10.49 -0.03 -7.97
C ALA A 215 9.11 -0.12 -7.31
N LYS A 216 8.03 -0.15 -8.11
CA LYS A 216 6.66 -0.35 -7.58
C LYS A 216 6.50 -1.72 -6.92
N LEU A 217 7.01 -2.78 -7.54
CA LEU A 217 7.01 -4.12 -6.97
C LEU A 217 7.70 -4.13 -5.60
N LEU A 218 8.88 -3.54 -5.54
CA LEU A 218 9.67 -3.44 -4.30
C LEU A 218 8.95 -2.62 -3.21
N VAL A 219 8.24 -1.54 -3.55
CA VAL A 219 7.40 -0.81 -2.57
C VAL A 219 6.37 -1.75 -1.95
N VAL A 220 5.68 -2.54 -2.77
CA VAL A 220 4.65 -3.48 -2.32
C VAL A 220 5.25 -4.60 -1.46
N GLU A 221 6.43 -5.12 -1.82
CA GLU A 221 7.17 -6.09 -0.98
C GLU A 221 7.51 -5.50 0.41
N LEU A 222 7.98 -4.24 0.44
CA LEU A 222 8.29 -3.55 1.69
C LEU A 222 7.04 -3.23 2.53
N GLU A 223 5.89 -3.02 1.90
CA GLU A 223 4.60 -2.89 2.59
C GLU A 223 4.16 -4.23 3.18
N ILE A 224 4.27 -5.32 2.43
CA ILE A 224 3.97 -6.67 2.96
C ILE A 224 4.92 -7.02 4.11
N PHE A 225 6.20 -6.63 4.03
CA PHE A 225 7.13 -6.79 5.13
C PHE A 225 6.59 -6.11 6.40
N TYR A 226 6.09 -4.87 6.29
CA TYR A 226 5.46 -4.19 7.43
C TYR A 226 4.26 -4.98 7.96
N ASP A 227 3.34 -5.35 7.06
CA ASP A 227 2.07 -6.01 7.39
C ASP A 227 2.25 -7.31 8.16
N LEU A 228 3.26 -8.10 7.78
CA LEU A 228 3.54 -9.39 8.40
C LEU A 228 4.38 -9.30 9.68
N ASN A 229 4.97 -8.14 9.98
CA ASN A 229 5.81 -7.94 11.17
C ASN A 229 5.17 -6.96 12.19
N VAL A 230 4.07 -6.29 11.88
CA VAL A 230 3.49 -5.26 12.77
C VAL A 230 2.83 -5.85 14.02
N VAL A 231 2.25 -7.05 13.93
CA VAL A 231 1.55 -7.70 15.06
C VAL A 231 2.54 -8.41 15.99
N ASP A 232 3.44 -9.19 15.39
CA ASP A 232 4.53 -9.91 16.04
C ASP A 232 5.61 -10.17 14.99
N ILE A 233 6.88 -10.25 15.40
CA ILE A 233 7.95 -10.64 14.48
C ILE A 233 7.91 -12.16 14.27
N PRO A 234 7.77 -12.66 13.03
CA PRO A 234 7.86 -14.09 12.78
C PRO A 234 9.31 -14.57 12.76
N GLU A 235 9.55 -15.78 13.28
CA GLU A 235 10.88 -16.43 13.34
C GLU A 235 11.63 -16.38 12.01
N TYR A 236 10.94 -16.64 10.88
CA TYR A 236 11.57 -16.60 9.57
C TYR A 236 12.10 -15.21 9.18
N TYR A 237 11.39 -14.13 9.55
CA TYR A 237 11.84 -12.75 9.29
C TYR A 237 12.96 -12.34 10.25
N GLU A 238 12.91 -12.83 11.48
CA GLU A 238 13.97 -12.65 12.48
C GLU A 238 15.29 -13.30 12.01
N ASP A 239 15.24 -14.59 11.63
CA ASP A 239 16.39 -15.36 11.14
C ASP A 239 17.01 -14.78 9.86
N ASN A 240 16.19 -14.12 9.03
CA ASN A 240 16.62 -13.52 7.76
C ASN A 240 16.73 -11.99 7.83
N SER A 241 16.67 -11.40 9.03
CA SER A 241 16.66 -9.94 9.25
C SER A 241 17.82 -9.22 8.57
N ALA A 242 19.02 -9.82 8.58
CA ALA A 242 20.20 -9.27 7.93
C ALA A 242 19.98 -8.98 6.43
N THR A 243 19.31 -9.88 5.69
CA THR A 243 19.02 -9.68 4.26
C THR A 243 18.15 -8.44 4.04
N TRP A 244 17.18 -8.21 4.93
CA TRP A 244 16.27 -7.08 4.85
C TRP A 244 16.96 -5.77 5.21
N PHE A 245 17.62 -5.70 6.38
CA PHE A 245 18.25 -4.47 6.86
C PHE A 245 19.44 -4.01 6.02
N GLU A 246 20.25 -4.93 5.49
CA GLU A 246 21.29 -4.59 4.52
C GLU A 246 20.70 -4.00 3.24
N GLY A 247 19.57 -4.55 2.77
CA GLY A 247 18.84 -4.01 1.63
C GLY A 247 18.19 -2.65 1.92
N PHE A 248 17.66 -2.44 3.13
CA PHE A 248 17.11 -1.16 3.57
C PHE A 248 18.18 -0.05 3.56
N LEU A 249 19.35 -0.33 4.14
CA LEU A 249 20.50 0.59 4.09
C LEU A 249 20.89 0.91 2.65
N ARG A 250 21.02 -0.12 1.80
CA ARG A 250 21.35 0.06 0.38
C ARG A 250 20.34 0.94 -0.36
N LEU A 251 19.05 0.81 -0.05
CA LEU A 251 17.99 1.65 -0.63
C LEU A 251 18.07 3.09 -0.12
N LEU A 252 18.28 3.32 1.18
CA LEU A 252 18.42 4.66 1.75
C LEU A 252 19.62 5.41 1.16
N GLU A 253 20.75 4.71 1.04
CA GLU A 253 22.02 5.22 0.50
C GLU A 253 22.02 5.35 -1.03
N TRP A 254 20.95 4.94 -1.71
CA TRP A 254 20.89 5.00 -3.16
C TRP A 254 20.76 6.45 -3.67
N GLN A 255 21.87 6.99 -4.18
CA GLN A 255 21.95 8.36 -4.69
C GLN A 255 21.81 8.45 -6.22
N ASP A 256 22.25 7.42 -6.94
CA ASP A 256 22.33 7.37 -8.40
C ASP A 256 21.17 6.57 -9.03
N ALA A 257 19.97 6.71 -8.45
CA ALA A 257 18.75 6.10 -8.95
C ALA A 257 18.40 6.64 -10.37
N PRO A 258 17.89 5.78 -11.28
CA PRO A 258 17.44 6.19 -12.61
C PRO A 258 16.45 7.36 -12.55
N ALA A 259 16.55 8.29 -13.49
CA ALA A 259 15.67 9.47 -13.53
C ALA A 259 14.18 9.10 -13.59
N ALA A 260 13.84 7.95 -14.19
CA ALA A 260 12.48 7.42 -14.27
C ALA A 260 11.87 7.05 -12.89
N LEU A 261 12.68 6.95 -11.83
CA LEU A 261 12.21 6.64 -10.48
C LEU A 261 11.96 7.89 -9.63
N LYS A 262 12.45 9.05 -10.07
CA LYS A 262 12.32 10.31 -9.33
C LYS A 262 10.92 10.90 -9.55
N ALA A 263 10.51 11.80 -8.66
CA ALA A 263 9.29 12.58 -8.82
C ALA A 263 9.26 13.29 -10.19
N VAL A 264 8.11 13.25 -10.86
CA VAL A 264 7.89 13.91 -12.16
C VAL A 264 7.48 15.37 -12.00
N ASP A 265 6.94 15.73 -10.84
CA ASP A 265 6.48 17.07 -10.47
C ASP A 265 6.72 17.31 -8.96
N GLU A 266 6.34 18.50 -8.47
CA GLU A 266 6.58 18.91 -7.09
C GLU A 266 5.57 18.37 -6.09
N ASP A 267 4.50 17.70 -6.53
CA ASP A 267 3.38 17.27 -5.68
C ASP A 267 3.28 15.74 -5.55
N THR A 268 3.70 15.02 -6.60
CA THR A 268 3.55 13.57 -6.71
C THR A 268 4.87 12.87 -6.36
N PRO A 269 4.91 12.03 -5.30
CA PRO A 269 6.11 11.28 -4.94
C PRO A 269 6.52 10.33 -6.05
N GLY A 270 7.81 10.31 -6.37
CA GLY A 270 8.39 9.30 -7.26
C GLY A 270 8.53 7.94 -6.58
N ALA A 271 8.95 6.95 -7.34
CA ALA A 271 9.13 5.60 -6.82
C ALA A 271 10.27 5.52 -5.79
N ILE A 272 11.34 6.33 -5.96
CA ILE A 272 12.45 6.35 -5.00
C ILE A 272 12.06 6.99 -3.67
N GLU A 273 11.23 8.04 -3.69
CA GLU A 273 10.69 8.67 -2.48
C GLU A 273 9.80 7.68 -1.72
N ASN A 274 8.91 6.97 -2.43
CA ASN A 274 8.03 5.96 -1.84
C ASN A 274 8.83 4.77 -1.24
N LEU A 275 9.87 4.29 -1.93
CA LEU A 275 10.75 3.24 -1.41
C LEU A 275 11.42 3.67 -0.10
N LYS A 276 12.07 4.83 -0.09
CA LYS A 276 12.78 5.32 1.10
C LYS A 276 11.81 5.62 2.25
N ALA A 277 10.61 6.12 1.95
CA ALA A 277 9.56 6.35 2.95
C ALA A 277 9.12 5.04 3.59
N GLN A 278 8.90 3.99 2.79
CA GLN A 278 8.50 2.69 3.30
C GLN A 278 9.62 2.01 4.09
N VAL A 279 10.88 2.13 3.66
CA VAL A 279 12.04 1.70 4.45
C VAL A 279 12.05 2.40 5.81
N CYS A 280 11.82 3.70 5.87
CA CYS A 280 11.78 4.43 7.14
C CYS A 280 10.68 3.89 8.08
N ARG A 281 9.47 3.60 7.55
CA ARG A 281 8.37 2.99 8.31
C ARG A 281 8.72 1.60 8.85
N ASN A 282 9.38 0.77 8.04
CA ASN A 282 9.78 -0.58 8.43
C ASN A 282 10.84 -0.55 9.54
N VAL A 283 11.85 0.31 9.42
CA VAL A 283 12.88 0.43 10.46
C VAL A 283 12.29 1.02 11.74
N ALA A 284 11.38 2.01 11.63
CA ALA A 284 10.75 2.61 12.81
C ALA A 284 9.97 1.58 13.63
N LEU A 285 9.20 0.71 12.95
CA LEU A 285 8.52 -0.43 13.59
C LEU A 285 9.49 -1.29 14.41
N TYR A 286 10.65 -1.62 13.85
CA TYR A 286 11.65 -2.44 14.54
C TYR A 286 12.36 -1.68 15.66
N ALA A 287 12.63 -0.39 15.50
CA ALA A 287 13.17 0.44 16.57
C ALA A 287 12.22 0.53 17.77
N ASP A 288 10.91 0.55 17.52
CA ASP A 288 9.89 0.62 18.57
C ASP A 288 9.62 -0.74 19.23
N LYS A 289 9.64 -1.85 18.47
CA LYS A 289 9.17 -3.17 18.94
C LYS A 289 10.24 -4.26 19.02
N TYR A 290 11.26 -4.24 18.15
CA TYR A 290 12.17 -5.37 17.90
C TYR A 290 13.64 -4.89 17.85
N GLN A 291 14.08 -4.25 18.95
CA GLN A 291 15.32 -3.48 19.02
C GLN A 291 16.58 -4.31 18.69
N GLU A 292 16.65 -5.53 19.20
CA GLU A 292 17.77 -6.46 19.00
C GLU A 292 18.10 -6.65 17.50
N GLN A 293 17.08 -6.63 16.64
CA GLN A 293 17.23 -7.01 15.23
C GLN A 293 17.73 -5.85 14.37
N VAL A 294 17.43 -4.62 14.79
CA VAL A 294 17.85 -3.39 14.11
C VAL A 294 19.12 -2.77 14.71
N GLU A 295 19.46 -3.12 15.95
CA GLU A 295 20.59 -2.56 16.69
C GLU A 295 21.92 -2.52 15.90
N PRO A 296 22.33 -3.57 15.17
CA PRO A 296 23.57 -3.54 14.39
C PRO A 296 23.57 -2.50 13.25
N TYR A 297 22.38 -2.07 12.80
CA TYR A 297 22.18 -1.24 11.62
C TYR A 297 21.75 0.19 11.96
N ILE A 298 21.24 0.44 13.18
CA ILE A 298 20.56 1.69 13.54
C ILE A 298 21.43 2.93 13.36
N CYS A 299 22.73 2.85 13.70
CA CYS A 299 23.67 3.96 13.48
C CYS A 299 23.80 4.33 11.98
N GLY A 300 23.91 3.33 11.11
CA GLY A 300 24.00 3.55 9.67
C GLY A 300 22.69 4.09 9.09
N VAL A 301 21.55 3.59 9.57
CA VAL A 301 20.23 4.02 9.13
C VAL A 301 19.98 5.47 9.54
N VAL A 302 20.19 5.82 10.82
CA VAL A 302 20.01 7.19 11.32
C VAL A 302 20.88 8.17 10.55
N LYS A 303 22.15 7.83 10.29
CA LYS A 303 23.05 8.67 9.48
C LYS A 303 22.56 8.86 8.03
N SER A 304 22.05 7.80 7.42
CA SER A 304 21.53 7.84 6.05
C SER A 304 20.27 8.70 5.95
N VAL A 305 19.33 8.51 6.88
CA VAL A 305 18.09 9.28 6.98
C VAL A 305 18.38 10.74 7.30
N TRP A 306 19.32 11.01 8.21
CA TRP A 306 19.81 12.35 8.49
C TRP A 306 20.27 13.08 7.22
N THR A 307 21.19 12.45 6.49
CA THR A 307 21.75 13.00 5.25
C THR A 307 20.65 13.23 4.20
N LEU A 308 19.69 12.30 4.12
CA LEU A 308 18.54 12.39 3.24
C LEU A 308 17.67 13.60 3.59
N LEU A 309 17.24 13.75 4.85
CA LEU A 309 16.35 14.83 5.27
C LEU A 309 16.97 16.21 5.10
N VAL A 310 18.27 16.37 5.38
CA VAL A 310 18.99 17.63 5.20
C VAL A 310 19.12 18.02 3.72
N SER A 311 19.18 17.04 2.81
CA SER A 311 19.31 17.28 1.36
C SER A 311 17.98 17.33 0.62
N THR A 312 16.86 17.07 1.28
CA THR A 312 15.53 16.98 0.67
C THR A 312 14.91 18.36 0.48
N SER A 313 14.33 18.62 -0.69
CA SER A 313 13.65 19.88 -1.01
C SER A 313 12.29 20.00 -0.30
N PRO A 314 11.78 21.23 -0.08
CA PRO A 314 10.50 21.45 0.59
C PRO A 314 9.25 21.04 -0.22
N ASN A 315 9.42 20.51 -1.43
CA ASN A 315 8.35 20.13 -2.36
C ASN A 315 7.41 19.07 -1.77
N GLY A 316 6.12 19.12 -2.12
CA GLY A 316 5.07 18.21 -1.65
C GLY A 316 5.34 16.73 -1.97
N SER A 317 6.01 16.44 -3.09
CA SER A 317 6.40 15.09 -3.51
C SER A 317 7.34 14.38 -2.53
N ASN A 318 8.00 15.13 -1.65
CA ASN A 318 8.86 14.59 -0.60
C ASN A 318 8.15 14.51 0.77
N ASP A 319 6.88 14.93 0.90
CA ASP A 319 6.20 15.09 2.20
C ASP A 319 6.13 13.76 2.96
N GLN A 320 5.73 12.68 2.29
CA GLN A 320 5.64 11.35 2.88
C GLN A 320 7.00 10.82 3.33
N LEU A 321 8.05 11.05 2.52
CA LEU A 321 9.42 10.64 2.85
C LEU A 321 9.95 11.38 4.08
N VAL A 322 9.80 12.70 4.10
CA VAL A 322 10.26 13.51 5.23
C VAL A 322 9.51 13.15 6.50
N SER A 323 8.20 12.96 6.43
CA SER A 323 7.38 12.55 7.57
C SER A 323 7.82 11.18 8.12
N ALA A 324 7.98 10.19 7.24
CA ALA A 324 8.45 8.86 7.64
C ALA A 324 9.88 8.88 8.21
N GLY A 325 10.78 9.67 7.63
CA GLY A 325 12.15 9.84 8.11
C GLY A 325 12.21 10.51 9.49
N ILE A 326 11.41 11.55 9.72
CA ILE A 326 11.31 12.20 11.03
C ILE A 326 10.77 11.22 12.08
N LYS A 327 9.71 10.47 11.76
CA LYS A 327 9.17 9.44 12.66
C LYS A 327 10.22 8.40 13.04
N LEU A 328 11.00 7.91 12.08
CA LEU A 328 12.10 6.99 12.35
C LEU A 328 13.16 7.63 13.27
N LEU A 329 13.53 8.90 13.06
CA LEU A 329 14.43 9.60 13.98
C LEU A 329 13.82 9.73 15.39
N SER A 330 12.52 10.00 15.51
CA SER A 330 11.80 10.04 16.79
C SER A 330 11.82 8.68 17.49
N SER A 331 11.46 7.60 16.79
CA SER A 331 11.51 6.22 17.30
C SER A 331 12.93 5.89 17.77
N ALA A 332 13.93 6.13 16.93
CA ALA A 332 15.33 5.87 17.27
C ALA A 332 15.80 6.71 18.46
N ALA A 333 15.39 7.97 18.57
CA ALA A 333 15.76 8.81 19.72
C ALA A 333 15.10 8.31 21.00
N SER A 334 13.84 7.89 20.94
CA SER A 334 13.09 7.40 22.08
C SER A 334 13.53 6.02 22.58
N THR A 335 14.20 5.25 21.74
CA THR A 335 14.72 3.92 22.07
C THR A 335 16.06 4.01 22.78
N LYS A 336 16.24 3.18 23.81
CA LYS A 336 17.52 3.04 24.50
C LYS A 336 18.39 2.01 23.78
N TRP A 337 19.52 2.47 23.27
CA TRP A 337 20.51 1.63 22.57
C TRP A 337 21.74 1.39 23.43
N ASP A 338 22.45 0.27 23.22
CA ASP A 338 23.76 0.06 23.85
C ASP A 338 24.80 1.03 23.28
N LYS A 339 24.73 1.28 21.97
CA LYS A 339 25.47 2.34 21.28
C LYS A 339 24.50 3.31 20.64
N SER A 340 24.36 4.49 21.21
CA SER A 340 23.36 5.45 20.74
C SER A 340 23.78 6.04 19.39
N PRO A 341 22.86 6.10 18.40
CA PRO A 341 23.13 6.74 17.12
C PRO A 341 23.24 8.28 17.23
N PHE A 342 23.01 8.85 18.41
CA PHE A 342 23.04 10.30 18.69
C PHE A 342 24.16 10.71 19.67
N GLU A 343 25.17 9.87 19.89
CA GLU A 343 26.27 10.14 20.85
C GLU A 343 27.14 11.35 20.51
N GLU A 344 27.24 11.73 19.22
CA GLU A 344 28.04 12.88 18.81
C GLU A 344 27.48 14.17 19.41
N ALA A 345 28.34 14.93 20.09
CA ALA A 345 27.99 16.23 20.65
C ALA A 345 27.35 17.12 19.58
N ASN A 346 26.17 17.66 19.90
CA ASN A 346 25.32 18.48 19.03
C ASN A 346 24.51 17.74 17.95
N SER A 347 24.48 16.40 17.91
CA SER A 347 23.61 15.66 16.96
C SER A 347 22.14 16.05 17.10
N LEU A 348 21.64 16.09 18.34
CA LEU A 348 20.26 16.49 18.63
C LEU A 348 20.00 17.96 18.29
N GLN A 349 20.95 18.84 18.56
CA GLN A 349 20.87 20.25 18.18
C GLN A 349 20.81 20.41 16.65
N ALA A 350 21.67 19.71 15.92
CA ALA A 350 21.66 19.70 14.46
C ALA A 350 20.29 19.22 13.95
N ILE A 351 19.71 18.18 14.55
CA ILE A 351 18.37 17.69 14.21
C ILE A 351 17.31 18.76 14.39
N CYS A 352 17.34 19.47 15.51
CA CYS A 352 16.47 20.63 15.70
C CYS A 352 16.65 21.67 14.59
N GLU A 353 17.89 22.07 14.31
CA GLU A 353 18.19 23.20 13.42
C GLU A 353 17.95 22.91 11.93
N HIS A 354 18.33 21.71 11.46
CA HIS A 354 18.36 21.39 10.04
C HIS A 354 17.22 20.47 9.58
N VAL A 355 16.53 19.79 10.49
CA VAL A 355 15.41 18.92 10.14
C VAL A 355 14.10 19.43 10.72
N VAL A 356 14.05 19.73 12.02
CA VAL A 356 12.80 20.15 12.66
C VAL A 356 12.39 21.57 12.25
N LEU A 357 13.25 22.58 12.49
CA LEU A 357 12.90 23.98 12.26
C LEU A 357 12.48 24.29 10.80
N PRO A 358 13.12 23.72 9.76
CA PRO A 358 12.68 23.93 8.38
C PRO A 358 11.30 23.34 8.10
N ASN A 359 10.94 22.22 8.75
CA ASN A 359 9.69 21.49 8.49
C ASN A 359 8.51 21.91 9.37
N ILE A 360 8.72 22.73 10.41
CA ILE A 360 7.64 23.33 11.21
C ILE A 360 7.03 24.58 10.55
N LYS A 361 7.80 25.28 9.71
CA LYS A 361 7.37 26.53 9.09
C LYS A 361 6.23 26.30 8.11
N LEU A 362 5.29 27.24 8.07
CA LEU A 362 4.29 27.32 7.00
C LEU A 362 4.99 27.58 5.68
N ARG A 363 4.65 26.78 4.66
CA ARG A 363 5.11 26.97 3.29
C ARG A 363 4.21 27.97 2.57
N ASP A 364 4.71 28.55 1.48
CA ASP A 364 3.91 29.42 0.62
C ASP A 364 2.67 28.69 0.08
N SER A 365 2.79 27.40 -0.24
CA SER A 365 1.64 26.55 -0.65
C SER A 365 0.60 26.37 0.47
N ASP A 366 1.02 26.27 1.74
CA ASP A 366 0.10 26.17 2.86
C ASP A 366 -0.64 27.51 3.08
N VAL A 367 0.02 28.63 2.79
CA VAL A 367 -0.56 29.97 2.83
C VAL A 367 -1.53 30.18 1.67
N GLU A 368 -1.18 29.73 0.46
CA GLU A 368 -2.08 29.72 -0.70
C GLU A 368 -3.34 28.89 -0.41
N ASP A 369 -3.19 27.67 0.10
CA ASP A 369 -4.32 26.82 0.50
C ASP A 369 -5.20 27.49 1.55
N PHE A 370 -4.62 28.22 2.51
CA PHE A 370 -5.38 28.98 3.50
C PHE A 370 -6.27 30.06 2.87
N PHE A 371 -5.79 30.72 1.81
CA PHE A 371 -6.54 31.79 1.14
C PHE A 371 -7.51 31.27 0.08
N ASP A 372 -7.08 30.31 -0.73
CA ASP A 372 -7.82 29.83 -1.89
C ASP A 372 -8.80 28.69 -1.54
N ASN A 373 -8.46 27.87 -0.53
CA ASN A 373 -9.27 26.75 -0.08
C ASN A 373 -9.24 26.58 1.45
N PRO A 374 -9.81 27.54 2.21
CA PRO A 374 -9.75 27.54 3.67
C PRO A 374 -10.37 26.30 4.31
N THR A 375 -11.34 25.65 3.64
CA THR A 375 -11.96 24.41 4.13
C THR A 375 -10.99 23.24 4.06
N GLU A 376 -10.27 23.04 2.95
CA GLU A 376 -9.24 21.99 2.88
C GLU A 376 -8.07 22.27 3.81
N TYR A 377 -7.65 23.54 3.96
CA TYR A 377 -6.62 23.91 4.93
C TYR A 377 -7.02 23.50 6.36
N ILE A 378 -8.22 23.89 6.80
CA ILE A 378 -8.75 23.53 8.11
C ILE A 378 -8.88 22.01 8.23
N ARG A 379 -9.36 21.33 7.20
CA ARG A 379 -9.50 19.87 7.19
C ARG A 379 -8.15 19.17 7.37
N ARG A 380 -7.10 19.59 6.65
CA ARG A 380 -5.74 19.05 6.78
C ARG A 380 -5.13 19.30 8.16
N ASP A 381 -5.44 20.44 8.78
CA ASP A 381 -4.94 20.78 10.12
C ASP A 381 -5.74 20.08 11.24
N MET A 382 -7.05 19.88 11.06
CA MET A 382 -7.96 19.31 12.07
C MET A 382 -8.18 17.79 11.99
N GLU A 383 -8.30 17.19 10.79
CA GLU A 383 -8.50 15.74 10.59
C GLU A 383 -7.17 14.98 10.75
N SER A 384 -6.68 15.04 11.98
CA SER A 384 -5.28 14.81 12.34
C SER A 384 -5.00 13.39 12.87
N ALA A 385 -5.84 12.42 12.49
CA ALA A 385 -5.62 11.01 12.82
C ALA A 385 -4.83 10.27 11.73
N ASP A 386 -5.05 10.59 10.44
CA ASP A 386 -4.59 9.74 9.33
C ASP A 386 -3.66 10.43 8.30
N GLN A 387 -3.44 11.75 8.37
CA GLN A 387 -2.54 12.45 7.43
C GLN A 387 -1.22 12.85 8.10
N ASP A 388 -0.18 12.07 7.81
CA ASP A 388 1.21 12.26 8.23
C ASP A 388 1.85 13.50 7.58
N THR A 389 1.49 14.70 8.02
CA THR A 389 2.11 15.94 7.53
C THR A 389 3.52 16.13 8.10
N ARG A 390 4.41 16.75 7.31
CA ARG A 390 5.78 17.09 7.74
C ARG A 390 5.80 17.92 9.02
N ARG A 391 4.91 18.90 9.10
CA ARG A 391 4.80 19.82 10.24
C ARG A 391 4.46 19.07 11.51
N ARG A 392 3.50 18.12 11.44
CA ARG A 392 3.13 17.31 12.59
C ARG A 392 4.27 16.39 13.02
N ALA A 393 4.88 15.67 12.08
CA ALA A 393 6.02 14.80 12.39
C ALA A 393 7.15 15.58 13.07
N ALA A 394 7.47 16.78 12.56
CA ALA A 394 8.48 17.66 13.16
C ALA A 394 8.07 18.15 14.57
N MET A 395 6.80 18.49 14.79
CA MET A 395 6.28 18.88 16.11
C MET A 395 6.34 17.73 17.12
N GLU A 396 5.97 16.51 16.72
CA GLU A 396 6.04 15.32 17.57
C GLU A 396 7.47 15.02 18.02
N LEU A 397 8.46 15.19 17.14
CA LEU A 397 9.87 15.03 17.48
C LEU A 397 10.33 16.04 18.56
N VAL A 398 9.85 17.29 18.51
CA VAL A 398 10.20 18.31 19.53
C VAL A 398 9.60 18.02 20.89
N MET A 399 8.44 17.34 20.94
CA MET A 399 7.80 16.97 22.20
C MET A 399 8.58 15.88 22.96
N TRP A 400 9.67 15.36 22.40
CA TRP A 400 10.50 14.38 23.06
C TRP A 400 11.29 15.01 24.24
N PRO A 401 11.14 14.48 25.48
CA PRO A 401 11.63 15.13 26.69
C PRO A 401 13.15 15.43 26.73
N GLU A 402 13.98 14.61 26.09
CA GLU A 402 15.44 14.83 26.07
C GLU A 402 15.87 15.91 25.04
N LEU A 403 15.08 16.14 23.98
CA LEU A 403 15.27 17.29 23.07
C LEU A 403 14.88 18.62 23.74
N VAL A 404 13.84 18.60 24.58
CA VAL A 404 13.44 19.77 25.37
C VAL A 404 14.48 20.09 26.44
N ASN A 405 15.05 19.08 27.10
CA ASN A 405 16.07 19.30 28.13
C ASN A 405 17.45 19.70 27.59
N SER A 406 17.80 19.31 26.36
CA SER A 406 19.06 19.71 25.71
C SER A 406 19.02 21.11 25.09
N SER A 407 17.84 21.66 24.77
CA SER A 407 17.67 23.01 24.22
C SER A 407 17.49 24.11 25.27
N VAL A 408 17.16 23.76 26.52
CA VAL A 408 17.01 24.71 27.65
C VAL A 408 18.33 24.86 28.45
N GLY A 409 19.37 24.13 28.06
CA GLY A 409 20.70 24.16 28.68
C GLY A 409 21.67 25.19 28.11
N HIS A 410 21.21 26.38 27.72
CA HIS A 410 22.06 27.53 27.38
C HIS A 410 21.58 28.84 27.97
#